data_AF-A0A1E3P7I8-F1
#
_entry.id   AF-A0A1E3P7I8-F1
#
_cell.length_a   1.000
_cell.length_b   1.000
_cell.length_c   1.000
_cell.angle_alpha   90.00
_cell.angle_beta   90.00
_cell.angle_gamma   90.00
#
_symmetry.space_group_name_H-M   'P 1'
#
loop_
_entity.id
_entity.type
_entity.pdbx_description
1 polymer ?
#
loop_
_entity_poly.entity_id
_entity_poly.type
_entity_poly.pdbx_seq_one_letter_code
_entity_poly.pdbx_strand_id
1 'polypeptide(L)'
;MTDFTRTLDFTDLPDVLIEKVVQELDSNDIIKLLSNSKKVQDEFKGNYHIVHDNADDSIYNNLPKDLHTNVMDKVAIEKLLNFKGTLLLEVHQMEQSWLEFFDLINGLSEQTTCRITIYGVETIPYELQEHFHRVVNLSALDKGFIKSIHLPDITILHFLILHWDPSIFKAPKLNRLILGDCKLVDPGFKINFPQLEELHLEEAIGKGLEIFEIPKTLSLRDASDIVKIENLKSQDLKFLRIEACPNLNILQNCEFPNLNHFEIYDTPLDYVTDLKAPNLINIVLESSSAILAWNKIDAVNLKELTISCGALEQFQNFNTPNIEFAELNLSGQPILESYKDYESPCNALENVRIMILTSCIQILEGLNLTKLDQLSLQDEFYHRLTTKTKFPVLQSLNLCHNDLIQQVPSFEAPQLEMITVIGSFNFISINNIPEAYPSLKHLKIDNCALSTITGIDFPNLETLDIQSDVPNFTLTNCHFANLKQLTISPKANTGISLAYYDHLMKSVFQFTAPKLAHLMLLDMFIKTPFSTVGFPILKELTIFHVEQLELVDSEILEVLDLSKNEGLEKLDMGILPNLIEFYPPRSIDSFTKNALGLEKNGMEKGVESSIVDTTSELLEQLMLR
;
A
#
# COMPACT_ATOMS: atom_id res chain seq x y z
N MET A 1 -34.22 21.52 67.68
CA MET A 1 -33.66 21.54 66.32
C MET A 1 -33.54 23.00 65.92
N THR A 2 -32.39 23.59 66.21
CA THR A 2 -32.05 24.96 65.80
C THR A 2 -31.22 24.88 64.53
N ASP A 3 -31.68 25.58 63.50
CA ASP A 3 -31.05 25.71 62.18
C ASP A 3 -29.54 25.98 62.27
N PHE A 4 -28.75 25.04 61.75
CA PHE A 4 -27.33 25.19 61.48
C PHE A 4 -27.11 25.22 59.96
N THR A 5 -27.76 26.16 59.27
CA THR A 5 -27.33 26.59 57.93
C THR A 5 -26.51 27.86 58.06
N ARG A 6 -25.32 27.76 58.66
CA ARG A 6 -24.28 28.77 58.45
C ARG A 6 -23.73 28.48 57.06
N THR A 7 -24.18 29.23 56.06
CA THR A 7 -23.46 29.35 54.78
C THR A 7 -22.05 29.80 55.12
N LEU A 8 -21.06 28.96 54.85
CA LEU A 8 -19.65 29.35 54.93
C LEU A 8 -19.47 30.53 53.97
N ASP A 9 -19.12 31.70 54.48
CA ASP A 9 -18.72 32.81 53.61
C ASP A 9 -17.33 32.47 53.06
N PHE A 10 -17.14 32.64 51.76
CA PHE A 10 -15.86 32.40 51.12
C PHE A 10 -14.76 33.29 51.72
N THR A 11 -15.14 34.45 52.28
CA THR A 11 -14.20 35.35 52.97
C THR A 11 -13.65 34.80 54.29
N ASP A 12 -14.29 33.77 54.85
CA ASP A 12 -13.89 33.10 56.10
C ASP A 12 -12.88 31.97 55.85
N LEU A 13 -12.63 31.60 54.58
CA LEU A 13 -11.60 30.63 54.24
C LEU A 13 -10.21 31.24 54.45
N PRO A 14 -9.24 30.49 55.01
CA PRO A 14 -7.84 30.87 54.99
C PRO A 14 -7.35 31.12 53.57
N ASP A 15 -6.48 32.11 53.38
CA ASP A 15 -5.91 32.51 52.08
C ASP A 15 -5.37 31.32 51.27
N VAL A 16 -4.75 30.34 51.94
CA VAL A 16 -4.25 29.09 51.32
C VAL A 16 -5.37 28.24 50.69
N LEU A 17 -6.57 28.23 51.27
CA LEU A 17 -7.72 27.53 50.70
C LEU A 17 -8.37 28.35 49.59
N ILE A 18 -8.42 29.68 49.72
CA ILE A 18 -8.88 30.57 48.65
C ILE A 18 -7.99 30.38 47.41
N GLU A 19 -6.67 30.40 47.61
CA GLU A 19 -5.70 30.17 46.55
C GLU A 19 -5.89 28.81 45.90
N LYS A 20 -6.04 27.73 46.67
CA LYS A 20 -6.34 26.40 46.13
C LYS A 20 -7.65 26.35 45.37
N VAL A 21 -8.70 26.99 45.87
CA VAL A 21 -9.99 27.02 45.17
C VAL A 21 -9.86 27.79 43.86
N VAL A 22 -9.33 29.02 43.87
CA VAL A 22 -9.09 29.82 42.66
C VAL A 22 -8.16 29.07 41.69
N GLN A 23 -7.24 28.26 42.19
CA GLN A 23 -6.41 27.40 41.35
C GLN A 23 -7.20 26.29 40.65
N GLU A 24 -8.22 25.70 41.28
CA GLU A 24 -9.00 24.62 40.69
C GLU A 24 -10.23 25.08 39.89
N LEU A 25 -10.68 26.33 40.08
CA LEU A 25 -11.83 26.87 39.37
C LEU A 25 -11.52 27.12 37.89
N ASP A 26 -12.51 26.83 37.05
CA ASP A 26 -12.51 27.35 35.69
C ASP A 26 -12.72 28.87 35.68
N SER A 27 -12.40 29.49 34.56
CA SER A 27 -12.45 30.93 34.41
C SER A 27 -13.84 31.53 34.66
N ASN A 28 -14.93 30.82 34.35
CA ASN A 28 -16.30 31.29 34.59
C ASN A 28 -16.62 31.30 36.09
N ASP A 29 -16.16 30.28 36.80
CA ASP A 29 -16.35 30.20 38.24
C ASP A 29 -15.46 31.20 38.99
N ILE A 30 -14.26 31.49 38.49
CA ILE A 30 -13.43 32.61 38.98
C ILE A 30 -14.19 33.93 38.84
N ILE A 31 -14.83 34.20 37.70
CA ILE A 31 -15.60 35.44 37.50
C ILE A 31 -16.78 35.53 38.47
N LYS A 32 -17.55 34.43 38.62
CA LYS A 32 -18.65 34.37 39.60
C LYS A 32 -18.14 34.62 41.01
N LEU A 33 -17.01 34.01 41.38
CA LEU A 33 -16.40 34.15 42.69
C LEU A 33 -15.98 35.61 42.95
N LEU A 34 -15.28 36.22 42.01
CA LEU A 34 -14.81 37.61 42.12
C LEU A 34 -15.96 38.60 42.18
N SER A 35 -17.08 38.33 41.51
CA SER A 35 -18.25 39.22 41.54
C SER A 35 -18.90 39.36 42.92
N ASN A 36 -18.68 38.40 43.83
CA ASN A 36 -19.39 38.30 45.11
C ASN A 36 -18.67 38.97 46.29
N SER A 37 -17.36 39.25 46.22
CA SER A 37 -16.61 39.77 47.38
C SER A 37 -15.44 40.68 47.01
N LYS A 38 -15.43 41.89 47.57
CA LYS A 38 -14.32 42.86 47.41
C LYS A 38 -13.00 42.35 48.00
N LYS A 39 -13.04 41.63 49.13
CA LYS A 39 -11.84 41.05 49.75
C LYS A 39 -11.16 40.07 48.78
N VAL A 40 -11.95 39.21 48.14
CA VAL A 40 -11.45 38.24 47.14
C VAL A 40 -10.93 38.95 45.90
N GLN A 41 -11.56 40.05 45.47
CA GLN A 41 -11.04 40.88 44.38
C GLN A 41 -9.68 41.51 44.71
N ASP A 42 -9.52 42.08 45.91
CA ASP A 42 -8.26 42.71 46.34
C ASP A 42 -7.13 41.66 46.46
N GLU A 43 -7.44 40.47 46.96
CA GLU A 43 -6.51 39.34 47.03
C GLU A 43 -6.15 38.81 45.64
N PHE A 44 -7.15 38.71 44.74
CA PHE A 44 -6.93 38.33 43.35
C PHE A 44 -6.02 39.34 42.63
N LYS A 45 -6.23 40.64 42.84
CA LYS A 45 -5.35 41.70 42.30
C LYS A 45 -3.91 41.62 42.76
N GLY A 46 -3.67 41.17 44.00
CA GLY A 46 -2.32 40.98 44.50
C GLY A 46 -1.60 39.77 43.89
N ASN A 47 -2.36 38.74 43.52
CA ASN A 47 -1.83 37.42 43.19
C ASN A 47 -2.03 37.01 41.73
N TYR A 48 -2.89 37.68 40.98
CA TYR A 48 -3.21 37.34 39.59
C TYR A 48 -3.20 38.59 38.71
N HIS A 49 -2.76 38.42 37.47
CA HIS A 49 -2.82 39.46 36.45
C HIS A 49 -3.16 38.83 35.09
N ILE A 50 -4.01 39.48 34.30
CA ILE A 50 -4.50 38.96 33.02
C ILE A 50 -3.72 39.64 31.91
N VAL A 51 -3.14 38.84 31.02
CA VAL A 51 -2.46 39.32 29.82
C VAL A 51 -3.19 38.74 28.63
N HIS A 52 -3.69 39.61 27.75
CA HIS A 52 -4.46 39.21 26.60
C HIS A 52 -3.98 39.95 25.34
N ASP A 53 -4.27 39.44 24.15
CA ASP A 53 -4.10 40.19 22.90
C ASP A 53 -5.35 40.97 22.51
N ASN A 54 -6.53 40.43 22.81
CA ASN A 54 -7.82 41.06 22.57
C ASN A 54 -8.66 41.11 23.85
N ALA A 55 -8.95 42.33 24.33
CA ALA A 55 -9.74 42.53 25.54
C ALA A 55 -11.20 42.09 25.35
N ASP A 56 -11.73 42.26 24.15
CA ASP A 56 -13.15 42.05 23.87
C ASP A 56 -13.50 40.55 23.85
N ASP A 57 -12.54 39.71 23.42
CA ASP A 57 -12.69 38.25 23.35
C ASP A 57 -12.25 37.55 24.65
N SER A 58 -11.57 38.25 25.55
CA SER A 58 -11.15 37.73 26.85
C SER A 58 -12.36 37.25 27.63
N ILE A 59 -12.32 36.01 28.11
CA ILE A 59 -13.40 35.50 28.98
C ILE A 59 -13.41 36.24 30.32
N TYR A 60 -12.32 36.92 30.68
CA TYR A 60 -12.22 37.77 31.86
C TYR A 60 -12.60 39.24 31.61
N ASN A 61 -13.16 39.60 30.44
CA ASN A 61 -13.50 40.99 30.09
C ASN A 61 -14.40 41.74 31.09
N ASN A 62 -15.12 41.01 31.96
CA ASN A 62 -15.96 41.55 33.02
C ASN A 62 -15.21 41.92 34.30
N LEU A 63 -13.90 41.63 34.39
CA LEU A 63 -13.07 41.97 35.54
C LEU A 63 -12.55 43.42 35.46
N PRO A 64 -12.15 44.00 36.60
CA PRO A 64 -11.60 45.36 36.63
C PRO A 64 -10.44 45.56 35.64
N LYS A 65 -10.52 46.61 34.80
CA LYS A 65 -9.52 46.89 33.75
C LYS A 65 -8.08 47.01 34.23
N ASP A 66 -7.86 47.33 35.50
CA ASP A 66 -6.52 47.41 36.09
C ASP A 66 -5.84 46.05 36.28
N LEU A 67 -6.58 44.94 36.13
CA LEU A 67 -6.05 43.57 36.07
C LEU A 67 -5.60 43.15 34.67
N HIS A 68 -5.88 43.96 33.64
CA HIS A 68 -5.67 43.59 32.26
C HIS A 68 -4.46 44.33 31.68
N THR A 69 -3.63 43.59 30.97
CA THR A 69 -2.57 44.13 30.13
C THR A 69 -2.71 43.58 28.72
N ASN A 70 -2.71 44.46 27.72
CA ASN A 70 -2.57 44.02 26.34
C ASN A 70 -1.11 43.59 26.11
N VAL A 71 -0.87 42.40 25.57
CA VAL A 71 0.49 41.88 25.30
C VAL A 71 1.31 42.79 24.38
N MET A 72 0.64 43.58 23.53
CA MET A 72 1.27 44.54 22.62
C MET A 72 1.72 45.84 23.31
N ASP A 73 1.29 46.11 24.55
CA ASP A 73 1.73 47.28 25.32
C ASP A 73 3.07 47.00 26.03
N LYS A 74 4.16 47.27 25.31
CA LYS A 74 5.54 47.01 25.79
C LYS A 74 5.85 47.67 27.14
N VAL A 75 5.28 48.85 27.41
CA VAL A 75 5.51 49.57 28.69
C VAL A 75 4.78 48.89 29.85
N ALA A 76 3.59 48.35 29.60
CA ALA A 76 2.86 47.56 30.59
C ALA A 76 3.52 46.20 30.82
N ILE A 77 4.00 45.55 29.75
CA ILE A 77 4.72 44.27 29.80
C ILE A 77 6.01 44.36 30.64
N GLU A 78 6.83 45.41 30.48
CA GLU A 78 8.05 45.59 31.29
C GLU A 78 7.78 45.60 32.80
N LYS A 79 6.60 46.10 33.23
CA LYS A 79 6.20 46.09 34.65
C LYS A 79 5.87 44.68 35.14
N LEU A 80 5.32 43.84 34.27
CA LEU A 80 4.93 42.46 34.60
C LEU A 80 6.13 41.53 34.78
N LEU A 81 7.30 41.85 34.23
CA LEU A 81 8.52 41.04 34.42
C LEU A 81 8.92 40.89 35.90
N ASN A 82 8.51 41.83 36.77
CA ASN A 82 8.75 41.79 38.21
C ASN A 82 7.55 41.31 39.03
N PHE A 83 6.46 40.88 38.40
CA PHE A 83 5.25 40.41 39.07
C PHE A 83 5.50 39.05 39.74
N LYS A 84 5.07 38.87 40.99
CA LYS A 84 5.36 37.66 41.80
C LYS A 84 4.15 36.75 42.02
N GLY A 85 3.14 36.88 41.17
CA GLY A 85 1.90 36.10 41.22
C GLY A 85 1.73 35.17 40.03
N THR A 86 0.49 34.83 39.71
CA THR A 86 0.10 34.03 38.55
C THR A 86 -0.38 34.92 37.40
N LEU A 87 0.25 34.83 36.23
CA LEU A 87 -0.27 35.42 35.01
C LEU A 87 -1.29 34.50 34.34
N LEU A 88 -2.45 35.05 33.98
CA LEU A 88 -3.48 34.41 33.16
C LEU A 88 -3.31 34.92 31.73
N LEU A 89 -2.67 34.11 30.89
CA LEU A 89 -2.36 34.47 29.50
C LEU A 89 -3.47 33.97 28.59
N GLU A 90 -4.11 34.88 27.85
CA GLU A 90 -5.19 34.59 26.90
C GLU A 90 -4.79 35.01 25.49
N VAL A 91 -4.67 34.02 24.61
CA VAL A 91 -4.23 34.22 23.23
C VAL A 91 -5.39 33.95 22.29
N HIS A 92 -5.87 34.97 21.58
CA HIS A 92 -7.03 34.91 20.69
C HIS A 92 -6.67 35.16 19.21
N GLN A 93 -5.58 35.86 18.91
CA GLN A 93 -5.14 36.25 17.55
C GLN A 93 -3.80 35.59 17.19
N MET A 94 -3.73 35.01 15.99
CA MET A 94 -2.90 33.82 15.77
C MET A 94 -1.39 33.99 15.52
N GLU A 95 -0.87 35.17 15.19
CA GLU A 95 0.54 35.23 14.75
C GLU A 95 1.39 36.22 15.54
N GLN A 96 1.09 37.51 15.46
CA GLN A 96 1.95 38.53 16.08
C GLN A 96 1.93 38.47 17.62
N SER A 97 0.76 38.18 18.19
CA SER A 97 0.59 38.16 19.65
C SER A 97 1.28 36.97 20.30
N TRP A 98 1.34 35.82 19.63
CA TRP A 98 1.98 34.61 20.16
C TRP A 98 3.46 34.84 20.48
N LEU A 99 4.20 35.48 19.56
CA LEU A 99 5.60 35.80 19.76
C LEU A 99 5.81 36.70 20.99
N GLU A 100 5.00 37.76 21.12
CA GLU A 100 5.09 38.68 22.27
C GLU A 100 4.70 37.96 23.59
N PHE A 101 3.75 37.01 23.57
CA PHE A 101 3.45 36.16 24.72
C PHE A 101 4.62 35.25 25.09
N PHE A 102 5.25 34.62 24.12
CA PHE A 102 6.41 33.74 24.36
C PHE A 102 7.62 34.53 24.85
N ASP A 103 7.86 35.72 24.32
CA ASP A 103 8.89 36.63 24.79
C ASP A 103 8.62 37.10 26.22
N LEU A 104 7.36 37.41 26.56
CA LEU A 104 6.95 37.69 27.93
C LEU A 104 7.30 36.52 28.85
N ILE A 105 6.85 35.29 28.52
CA ILE A 105 7.09 34.09 29.34
C ILE A 105 8.58 33.89 29.61
N ASN A 106 9.43 34.04 28.59
CA ASN A 106 10.87 33.90 28.72
C ASN A 106 11.53 34.97 29.63
N GLY A 107 10.90 36.13 29.79
CA GLY A 107 11.38 37.23 30.61
C GLY A 107 10.87 37.23 32.06
N LEU A 108 9.92 36.35 32.41
CA LEU A 108 9.31 36.34 33.75
C LEU A 108 10.29 35.87 34.82
N SER A 109 10.07 36.34 36.05
CA SER A 109 10.84 35.88 37.21
C SER A 109 10.48 34.46 37.62
N GLU A 110 11.39 33.73 38.27
CA GLU A 110 11.14 32.39 38.85
C GLU A 110 10.02 32.38 39.92
N GLN A 111 9.63 33.55 40.44
CA GLN A 111 8.54 33.71 41.41
C GLN A 111 7.18 33.90 40.73
N THR A 112 7.17 34.11 39.41
CA THR A 112 5.97 34.25 38.61
C THR A 112 5.53 32.87 38.14
N THR A 113 4.22 32.63 38.09
CA THR A 113 3.66 31.41 37.50
C THR A 113 2.69 31.77 36.38
N CYS A 114 2.41 30.84 35.48
CA CYS A 114 1.60 31.08 34.29
C CYS A 114 0.46 30.07 34.17
N ARG A 115 -0.68 30.54 33.66
CA ARG A 115 -1.75 29.73 33.10
C ARG A 115 -2.01 30.23 31.70
N ILE A 116 -1.91 29.34 30.73
CA ILE A 116 -1.97 29.70 29.32
C ILE A 116 -3.26 29.15 28.75
N THR A 117 -4.06 29.99 28.10
CA THR A 117 -5.19 29.54 27.28
C THR A 117 -5.05 30.09 25.88
N ILE A 118 -5.14 29.21 24.89
CA ILE A 118 -5.01 29.54 23.47
C ILE A 118 -6.32 29.20 22.76
N TYR A 119 -6.99 30.21 22.20
CA TYR A 119 -8.29 30.10 21.57
C TYR A 119 -8.21 30.14 20.05
N GLY A 120 -9.24 29.61 19.41
CA GLY A 120 -9.49 29.80 17.99
C GLY A 120 -8.56 29.04 17.05
N VAL A 121 -7.64 28.23 17.59
CA VAL A 121 -6.64 27.48 16.81
C VAL A 121 -6.94 25.99 16.81
N GLU A 122 -7.05 25.38 15.63
CA GLU A 122 -7.25 23.93 15.48
C GLU A 122 -5.91 23.15 15.56
N THR A 123 -4.82 23.80 15.15
CA THR A 123 -3.44 23.31 15.23
C THR A 123 -2.51 24.47 15.57
N ILE A 124 -1.37 24.17 16.17
CA ILE A 124 -0.28 25.15 16.31
C ILE A 124 0.32 25.41 14.92
N PRO A 125 0.41 26.67 14.46
CA PRO A 125 1.06 27.00 13.19
C PRO A 125 2.53 26.57 13.18
N TYR A 126 3.04 26.14 12.03
CA TYR A 126 4.39 25.58 11.90
C TYR A 126 5.47 26.58 12.35
N GLU A 127 5.34 27.84 11.94
CA GLU A 127 6.22 28.95 12.31
C GLU A 127 6.24 29.27 13.82
N LEU A 128 5.23 28.84 14.58
CA LEU A 128 5.14 29.04 16.02
C LEU A 128 5.45 27.77 16.82
N GLN A 129 5.64 26.62 16.15
CA GLN A 129 5.82 25.33 16.80
C GLN A 129 7.07 25.32 17.69
N GLU A 130 8.19 25.88 17.23
CA GLU A 130 9.42 25.96 18.04
C GLU A 130 9.21 26.78 19.32
N HIS A 131 8.54 27.93 19.22
CA HIS A 131 8.29 28.77 20.39
C HIS A 131 7.32 28.11 21.37
N PHE A 132 6.27 27.46 20.86
CA PHE A 132 5.36 26.68 21.69
C PHE A 132 6.09 25.53 22.38
N HIS A 133 6.93 24.78 21.66
CA HIS A 133 7.76 23.70 22.22
C HIS A 133 8.71 24.21 23.32
N ARG A 134 9.26 25.43 23.20
CA ARG A 134 10.05 26.05 24.27
C ARG A 134 9.21 26.26 25.53
N VAL A 135 7.98 26.77 25.41
CA VAL A 135 7.04 26.92 26.53
C VAL A 135 6.72 25.57 27.17
N VAL A 136 6.45 24.54 26.36
CA VAL A 136 6.21 23.17 26.87
C VAL A 136 7.45 22.64 27.61
N ASN A 137 8.65 22.81 27.05
CA ASN A 137 9.90 22.41 27.72
C ASN A 137 10.12 23.14 29.05
N LEU A 138 9.85 24.46 29.11
CA LEU A 138 9.94 25.22 30.36
C LEU A 138 9.02 24.64 31.43
N SER A 139 7.79 24.26 31.05
CA SER A 139 6.83 23.65 31.98
C SER A 139 7.34 22.32 32.57
N ALA A 140 8.14 21.59 31.81
CA ALA A 140 8.71 20.32 32.21
C ALA A 140 9.97 20.46 33.09
N LEU A 141 10.78 21.50 32.85
CA LEU A 141 12.02 21.77 33.60
C LEU A 141 11.77 22.44 34.96
N ASP A 142 10.79 23.34 35.04
CA ASP A 142 10.43 24.05 36.26
C ASP A 142 8.98 23.74 36.68
N LYS A 143 8.85 22.69 37.51
CA LYS A 143 7.55 22.22 38.01
C LYS A 143 6.86 23.32 38.81
N GLY A 144 5.83 23.92 38.21
CA GLY A 144 4.99 24.94 38.83
C GLY A 144 5.12 26.32 38.18
N PHE A 145 6.15 26.55 37.35
CA PHE A 145 6.25 27.78 36.57
C PHE A 145 5.06 27.92 35.61
N ILE A 146 4.75 26.88 34.84
CA ILE A 146 3.51 26.78 34.07
C ILE A 146 2.59 25.80 34.78
N LYS A 147 1.50 26.32 35.35
CA LYS A 147 0.52 25.53 36.12
C LYS A 147 -0.48 24.80 35.23
N SER A 148 -0.83 25.38 34.07
CA SER A 148 -1.78 24.78 33.15
C SER A 148 -1.67 25.37 31.74
N ILE A 149 -1.86 24.53 30.72
CA ILE A 149 -2.01 24.90 29.32
C ILE A 149 -3.38 24.39 28.84
N HIS A 150 -4.28 25.29 28.51
CA HIS A 150 -5.63 24.99 28.05
C HIS A 150 -5.77 25.34 26.57
N LEU A 151 -6.17 24.35 25.78
CA LEU A 151 -6.24 24.38 24.32
C LEU A 151 -7.65 23.96 23.89
N PRO A 152 -8.68 24.80 24.16
CA PRO A 152 -10.09 24.44 23.99
C PRO A 152 -10.49 24.08 22.55
N ASP A 153 -9.79 24.62 21.55
CA ASP A 153 -10.14 24.48 20.13
C ASP A 153 -9.19 23.58 19.35
N ILE A 154 -8.08 23.16 19.96
CA ILE A 154 -7.08 22.33 19.27
C ILE A 154 -7.62 20.93 19.05
N THR A 155 -7.55 20.51 17.79
CA THR A 155 -7.84 19.15 17.35
C THR A 155 -6.57 18.34 17.10
N ILE A 156 -5.46 18.99 16.73
CA ILE A 156 -4.18 18.34 16.43
C ILE A 156 -3.05 18.92 17.28
N LEU A 157 -2.33 18.06 18.00
CA LEU A 157 -1.08 18.40 18.69
C LEU A 157 0.08 17.62 18.11
N HIS A 158 1.18 18.33 17.85
CA HIS A 158 2.42 17.76 17.36
C HIS A 158 3.60 18.23 18.21
N PHE A 159 4.16 17.31 18.99
CA PHE A 159 5.33 17.53 19.82
C PHE A 159 6.53 16.77 19.27
N LEU A 160 7.67 17.46 19.18
CA LEU A 160 8.94 16.91 18.71
C LEU A 160 10.06 17.32 19.67
N ILE A 161 10.92 16.37 20.04
CA ILE A 161 12.19 16.62 20.74
C ILE A 161 12.00 17.52 21.97
N LEU A 162 11.11 17.13 22.88
CA LEU A 162 10.79 17.93 24.06
C LEU A 162 10.51 17.10 25.31
N HIS A 163 10.71 17.74 26.46
CA HIS A 163 10.24 17.26 27.74
C HIS A 163 8.79 17.71 27.92
N TRP A 164 7.88 16.75 28.14
CA TRP A 164 6.45 17.01 28.21
C TRP A 164 5.88 16.58 29.56
N ASP A 165 5.19 17.50 30.24
CA ASP A 165 4.32 17.18 31.36
C ASP A 165 2.86 17.12 30.87
N PRO A 166 2.29 15.93 30.61
CA PRO A 166 0.90 15.82 30.18
C PRO A 166 -0.11 16.27 31.25
N SER A 167 0.27 16.34 32.53
CA SER A 167 -0.66 16.61 33.62
C SER A 167 -1.19 18.05 33.64
N ILE A 168 -0.48 18.98 32.99
CA ILE A 168 -0.86 20.38 32.92
C ILE A 168 -1.69 20.72 31.67
N PHE A 169 -1.86 19.76 30.74
CA PHE A 169 -2.58 19.99 29.49
C PHE A 169 -4.08 19.71 29.63
N LYS A 170 -4.89 20.61 29.08
CA LYS A 170 -6.32 20.43 28.88
C LYS A 170 -6.63 20.70 27.41
N ALA A 171 -6.96 19.66 26.65
CA ALA A 171 -7.29 19.79 25.23
C ALA A 171 -8.55 18.93 24.92
N PRO A 172 -9.76 19.44 25.22
CA PRO A 172 -10.99 18.63 25.21
C PRO A 172 -11.44 18.20 23.81
N LYS A 173 -10.99 18.91 22.75
CA LYS A 173 -11.28 18.60 21.35
C LYS A 173 -10.15 17.87 20.63
N LEU A 174 -9.07 17.52 21.34
CA LEU A 174 -7.91 16.87 20.75
C LEU A 174 -8.30 15.50 20.20
N ASN A 175 -8.22 15.35 18.88
CA ASN A 175 -8.53 14.11 18.19
C ASN A 175 -7.28 13.41 17.65
N ARG A 176 -6.18 14.14 17.44
CA ARG A 176 -4.92 13.60 16.95
C ARG A 176 -3.73 14.12 17.75
N LEU A 177 -2.93 13.19 18.26
CA LEU A 177 -1.70 13.48 18.98
C LEU A 177 -0.52 12.83 18.29
N ILE A 178 0.51 13.62 17.99
CA ILE A 178 1.77 13.17 17.39
C ILE A 178 2.90 13.52 18.37
N LEU A 179 3.68 12.52 18.76
CA LEU A 179 4.78 12.63 19.71
C LEU A 179 6.06 12.06 19.10
N GLY A 180 7.02 12.90 18.73
CA GLY A 180 8.35 12.49 18.27
C GLY A 180 9.43 12.80 19.29
N ASP A 181 10.27 11.83 19.66
CA ASP A 181 11.40 11.98 20.60
C ASP A 181 11.02 12.76 21.89
N CYS A 182 9.84 12.46 22.43
CA CYS A 182 9.29 13.18 23.59
C CYS A 182 9.62 12.44 24.90
N LYS A 183 10.13 13.18 25.89
CA LYS A 183 10.43 12.66 27.24
C LYS A 183 9.38 13.10 28.24
N LEU A 184 8.64 12.14 28.79
CA LEU A 184 7.62 12.44 29.78
C LEU A 184 8.21 12.76 31.16
N VAL A 185 7.71 13.83 31.78
CA VAL A 185 8.15 14.29 33.11
C VAL A 185 7.71 13.35 34.22
N ASP A 186 6.42 12.98 34.22
CA ASP A 186 5.88 11.93 35.07
C ASP A 186 5.42 10.76 34.20
N PRO A 187 6.28 9.75 34.03
CA PRO A 187 5.93 8.60 33.22
C PRO A 187 4.86 7.69 33.84
N GLY A 188 4.42 7.92 35.07
CA GLY A 188 3.27 7.21 35.66
C GLY A 188 1.93 7.88 35.33
N PHE A 189 1.95 9.07 34.72
CA PHE A 189 0.75 9.83 34.42
C PHE A 189 0.00 9.20 33.24
N LYS A 190 -1.28 8.87 33.47
CA LYS A 190 -2.16 8.38 32.41
C LYS A 190 -2.62 9.55 31.55
N ILE A 191 -2.25 9.54 30.28
CA ILE A 191 -2.64 10.55 29.31
C ILE A 191 -4.08 10.25 28.89
N ASN A 192 -5.00 11.16 29.22
CA ASN A 192 -6.41 11.04 28.88
C ASN A 192 -6.86 12.28 28.11
N PHE A 193 -7.11 12.08 26.81
CA PHE A 193 -7.77 13.05 25.95
C PHE A 193 -9.07 12.40 25.44
N PRO A 194 -10.24 12.84 25.93
CA PRO A 194 -11.49 12.08 25.78
C PRO A 194 -12.01 11.98 24.33
N GLN A 195 -11.48 12.78 23.41
CA GLN A 195 -11.82 12.75 21.99
C GLN A 195 -10.68 12.21 21.11
N LEU A 196 -9.61 11.65 21.71
CA LEU A 196 -8.46 11.17 20.95
C LEU A 196 -8.85 9.97 20.08
N GLU A 197 -8.74 10.15 18.77
CA GLU A 197 -9.00 9.12 17.77
C GLU A 197 -7.71 8.57 17.16
N GLU A 198 -6.65 9.37 17.14
CA GLU A 198 -5.36 9.02 16.55
C GLU A 198 -4.19 9.34 17.48
N LEU A 199 -3.33 8.34 17.68
CA LEU A 199 -2.06 8.48 18.39
C LEU A 199 -0.91 8.02 17.49
N HIS A 200 0.01 8.94 17.21
CA HIS A 200 1.22 8.71 16.44
C HIS A 200 2.43 8.88 17.36
N LEU A 201 3.18 7.81 17.56
CA LEU A 201 4.38 7.80 18.39
C LEU A 201 5.58 7.62 17.46
N GLU A 202 6.43 8.64 17.39
CA GLU A 202 7.64 8.69 16.59
C GLU A 202 8.86 8.65 17.52
N GLU A 203 9.86 7.84 17.19
CA GLU A 203 11.11 7.74 17.96
C GLU A 203 10.93 7.33 19.44
N ALA A 204 11.94 7.64 20.27
CA ALA A 204 12.01 7.23 21.66
C ALA A 204 11.02 8.01 22.54
N ILE A 205 9.89 7.41 22.85
CA ILE A 205 9.11 7.76 24.03
C ILE A 205 9.60 6.82 25.11
N GLY A 206 10.40 7.33 26.04
CA GLY A 206 11.18 6.52 26.99
C GLY A 206 10.42 5.57 27.92
N LYS A 207 9.11 5.32 27.70
CA LYS A 207 8.26 4.29 28.31
C LYS A 207 7.19 3.74 27.36
N GLY A 208 6.71 2.53 27.67
CA GLY A 208 5.74 1.78 26.87
C GLY A 208 4.32 2.37 26.81
N LEU A 209 3.50 1.77 25.92
CA LEU A 209 2.14 2.18 25.56
C LEU A 209 1.12 2.23 26.71
N GLU A 210 1.47 1.70 27.89
CA GLU A 210 0.57 1.53 29.05
C GLU A 210 0.02 2.83 29.63
N ILE A 211 0.65 3.97 29.32
CA ILE A 211 0.24 5.29 29.80
C ILE A 211 -0.90 5.91 28.99
N PHE A 212 -1.18 5.38 27.79
CA PHE A 212 -2.23 5.86 26.92
C PHE A 212 -3.47 4.96 27.01
N GLU A 213 -4.64 5.58 26.97
CA GLU A 213 -5.82 4.89 26.47
C GLU A 213 -5.67 4.75 24.95
N ILE A 214 -5.61 3.52 24.45
CA ILE A 214 -5.32 3.24 23.04
C ILE A 214 -6.51 3.68 22.18
N PRO A 215 -6.33 4.67 21.29
CA PRO A 215 -7.44 5.22 20.51
C PRO A 215 -7.74 4.33 19.29
N LYS A 216 -8.59 4.83 18.37
CA LYS A 216 -8.99 4.10 17.16
C LYS A 216 -7.84 3.82 16.20
N THR A 217 -6.86 4.70 16.15
CA THR A 217 -5.69 4.60 15.27
C THR A 217 -4.42 4.73 16.10
N LEU A 218 -3.58 3.70 16.09
CA LEU A 218 -2.26 3.73 16.70
C LEU A 218 -1.20 3.54 15.62
N SER A 219 -0.29 4.51 15.51
CA SER A 219 0.89 4.43 14.64
C SER A 219 2.15 4.51 15.48
N LEU A 220 3.03 3.53 15.34
CA LEU A 220 4.35 3.50 15.95
C LEU A 220 5.38 3.62 14.83
N ARG A 221 6.24 4.62 14.90
CA ARG A 221 7.26 4.88 13.89
C ARG A 221 8.61 5.12 14.57
N ASP A 222 9.67 4.50 14.08
CA ASP A 222 11.04 4.74 14.58
C ASP A 222 11.21 4.48 16.10
N ALA A 223 10.28 3.76 16.73
CA ALA A 223 10.14 3.66 18.19
C ALA A 223 11.18 2.70 18.80
N SER A 224 12.44 3.13 18.83
CA SER A 224 13.59 2.32 19.20
C SER A 224 13.58 1.79 20.64
N ASP A 225 12.90 2.47 21.57
CA ASP A 225 12.82 2.00 22.96
C ASP A 225 11.78 0.89 23.18
N ILE A 226 10.88 0.67 22.21
CA ILE A 226 9.84 -0.34 22.32
C ILE A 226 10.41 -1.69 21.86
N VAL A 227 10.74 -2.53 22.84
CA VAL A 227 11.23 -3.89 22.55
C VAL A 227 10.07 -4.85 22.28
N LYS A 228 8.91 -4.65 22.94
CA LYS A 228 7.79 -5.58 22.92
C LYS A 228 6.44 -4.89 23.07
N ILE A 229 5.42 -5.44 22.41
CA ILE A 229 4.01 -5.12 22.64
C ILE A 229 3.37 -6.34 23.30
N GLU A 230 3.16 -6.29 24.61
CA GLU A 230 2.63 -7.42 25.37
C GLU A 230 1.36 -7.05 26.12
N ASN A 231 0.39 -7.95 26.16
CA ASN A 231 -0.84 -7.83 26.96
C ASN A 231 -1.68 -6.58 26.62
N LEU A 232 -1.49 -5.99 25.43
CA LEU A 232 -2.23 -4.81 25.02
C LEU A 232 -3.66 -5.20 24.65
N LYS A 233 -4.63 -4.49 25.22
CA LYS A 233 -6.04 -4.69 24.96
C LYS A 233 -6.68 -3.36 24.63
N SER A 234 -7.38 -3.29 23.51
CA SER A 234 -8.15 -2.10 23.14
C SER A 234 -9.46 -2.52 22.47
N GLN A 235 -10.57 -1.99 22.99
CA GLN A 235 -11.88 -2.16 22.38
C GLN A 235 -12.09 -1.19 21.22
N ASP A 236 -11.34 -0.09 21.14
CA ASP A 236 -11.59 0.96 20.17
C ASP A 236 -10.63 0.94 18.98
N LEU A 237 -9.46 0.29 19.13
CA LEU A 237 -8.44 0.21 18.09
C LEU A 237 -8.98 -0.47 16.82
N LYS A 238 -8.95 0.26 15.72
CA LYS A 238 -9.36 -0.13 14.36
C LYS A 238 -8.19 -0.24 13.39
N PHE A 239 -7.13 0.54 13.61
CA PHE A 239 -5.96 0.58 12.76
C PHE A 239 -4.68 0.57 13.60
N LEU A 240 -3.80 -0.38 13.34
CA LEU A 240 -2.48 -0.47 13.96
C LEU A 240 -1.41 -0.48 12.87
N ARG A 241 -0.52 0.51 12.90
CA ARG A 241 0.67 0.57 12.03
C ARG A 241 1.93 0.59 12.87
N ILE A 242 2.92 -0.19 12.45
CA ILE A 242 4.24 -0.29 13.05
C ILE A 242 5.27 -0.13 11.94
N GLU A 243 6.10 0.90 12.01
CA GLU A 243 7.02 1.27 10.94
C GLU A 243 8.41 1.54 11.50
N ALA A 244 9.45 0.99 10.85
CA ALA A 244 10.85 1.25 11.19
C ALA A 244 11.17 1.12 12.69
N CYS A 245 10.61 0.14 13.39
CA CYS A 245 10.83 -0.07 14.83
C CYS A 245 11.88 -1.19 15.06
N PRO A 246 13.20 -0.93 14.93
CA PRO A 246 14.22 -1.99 14.80
C PRO A 246 14.35 -2.91 16.01
N ASN A 247 13.88 -2.47 17.19
CA ASN A 247 13.96 -3.25 18.43
C ASN A 247 12.65 -3.98 18.76
N LEU A 248 11.55 -3.68 18.04
CA LEU A 248 10.26 -4.31 18.27
C LEU A 248 10.20 -5.66 17.57
N ASN A 249 10.45 -6.73 18.33
CA ASN A 249 10.52 -8.08 17.78
C ASN A 249 9.41 -9.02 18.27
N ILE A 250 8.62 -8.60 19.27
CA ILE A 250 7.58 -9.44 19.88
C ILE A 250 6.26 -8.66 20.01
N LEU A 251 5.18 -9.24 19.50
CA LEU A 251 3.80 -8.91 19.81
C LEU A 251 3.12 -10.13 20.43
N GLN A 252 2.71 -10.05 21.70
CA GLN A 252 2.13 -11.21 22.39
C GLN A 252 0.92 -10.89 23.27
N ASN A 253 -0.01 -11.85 23.36
CA ASN A 253 -1.18 -11.80 24.25
C ASN A 253 -2.05 -10.55 24.03
N CYS A 254 -2.21 -10.12 22.78
CA CYS A 254 -2.93 -8.90 22.44
C CYS A 254 -4.40 -9.18 22.04
N GLU A 255 -5.30 -8.28 22.40
CA GLU A 255 -6.74 -8.42 22.13
C GLU A 255 -7.31 -7.12 21.56
N PHE A 256 -7.64 -7.14 20.27
CA PHE A 256 -8.14 -6.00 19.51
C PHE A 256 -9.42 -6.38 18.75
N PRO A 257 -10.56 -6.54 19.44
CA PRO A 257 -11.80 -7.02 18.84
C PRO A 257 -12.33 -6.17 17.68
N ASN A 258 -11.96 -4.89 17.61
CA ASN A 258 -12.40 -3.98 16.55
C ASN A 258 -11.29 -3.60 15.55
N LEU A 259 -10.12 -4.26 15.61
CA LEU A 259 -9.02 -4.01 14.68
C LEU A 259 -9.42 -4.49 13.30
N ASN A 260 -9.31 -3.62 12.30
CA ASN A 260 -9.63 -3.91 10.90
C ASN A 260 -8.37 -4.06 10.04
N HIS A 261 -7.33 -3.28 10.34
CA HIS A 261 -6.09 -3.23 9.56
C HIS A 261 -4.88 -3.33 10.48
N PHE A 262 -3.93 -4.18 10.09
CA PHE A 262 -2.67 -4.34 10.80
C PHE A 262 -1.50 -4.26 9.79
N GLU A 263 -0.71 -3.20 9.90
CA GLU A 263 0.39 -2.90 8.99
C GLU A 263 1.73 -2.90 9.73
N ILE A 264 2.73 -3.55 9.15
CA ILE A 264 4.10 -3.59 9.67
C ILE A 264 5.06 -3.32 8.51
N TYR A 265 5.88 -2.28 8.62
CA TYR A 265 6.88 -1.90 7.62
C TYR A 265 8.26 -1.79 8.27
N ASP A 266 9.30 -2.29 7.59
CA ASP A 266 10.71 -2.16 7.98
C ASP A 266 10.99 -2.47 9.47
N THR A 267 10.22 -3.39 10.04
CA THR A 267 10.25 -3.74 11.47
C THR A 267 10.46 -5.24 11.62
N PRO A 268 11.50 -5.70 12.35
CA PRO A 268 11.80 -7.12 12.50
C PRO A 268 10.85 -7.78 13.53
N LEU A 269 9.54 -7.78 13.25
CA LEU A 269 8.53 -8.37 14.13
C LEU A 269 8.51 -9.90 13.99
N ASP A 270 9.57 -10.52 14.52
CA ASP A 270 9.81 -11.96 14.42
C ASP A 270 8.70 -12.78 15.07
N TYR A 271 8.17 -12.35 16.22
CA TYR A 271 7.22 -13.15 17.00
C TYR A 271 5.87 -12.46 17.13
N VAL A 272 4.82 -13.11 16.64
CA VAL A 272 3.42 -12.72 16.90
C VAL A 272 2.69 -13.91 17.49
N THR A 273 2.30 -13.84 18.77
CA THR A 273 1.63 -14.95 19.44
C THR A 273 0.38 -14.53 20.21
N ASP A 274 -0.64 -15.38 20.17
CA ASP A 274 -1.89 -15.18 20.94
C ASP A 274 -2.56 -13.82 20.63
N LEU A 275 -2.60 -13.42 19.35
CA LEU A 275 -3.32 -12.23 18.87
C LEU A 275 -4.79 -12.56 18.62
N LYS A 276 -5.70 -11.85 19.27
CA LYS A 276 -7.15 -11.96 19.05
C LYS A 276 -7.67 -10.69 18.38
N ALA A 277 -7.99 -10.79 17.10
CA ALA A 277 -8.51 -9.69 16.30
C ALA A 277 -9.62 -10.20 15.35
N PRO A 278 -10.79 -10.62 15.88
CA PRO A 278 -11.84 -11.27 15.10
C PRO A 278 -12.38 -10.42 13.94
N ASN A 279 -12.29 -9.08 14.02
CA ASN A 279 -12.72 -8.17 12.96
C ASN A 279 -11.61 -7.76 11.98
N LEU A 280 -10.40 -8.33 12.12
CA LEU A 280 -9.26 -8.02 11.25
C LEU A 280 -9.58 -8.44 9.83
N ILE A 281 -9.42 -7.51 8.88
CA ILE A 281 -9.75 -7.69 7.46
C ILE A 281 -8.47 -7.89 6.65
N ASN A 282 -7.43 -7.12 6.94
CA ASN A 282 -6.17 -7.12 6.19
C ASN A 282 -4.97 -7.08 7.14
N ILE A 283 -3.97 -7.93 6.85
CA ILE A 283 -2.62 -7.88 7.41
C ILE A 283 -1.63 -7.60 6.29
N VAL A 284 -0.83 -6.54 6.46
CA VAL A 284 0.34 -6.24 5.62
C VAL A 284 1.59 -6.29 6.48
N LEU A 285 2.56 -7.10 6.06
CA LEU A 285 3.89 -7.14 6.64
C LEU A 285 4.93 -7.02 5.53
N GLU A 286 5.76 -5.99 5.60
CA GLU A 286 6.90 -5.78 4.70
C GLU A 286 8.16 -5.55 5.54
N SER A 287 8.93 -6.61 5.75
CA SER A 287 10.14 -6.58 6.57
C SER A 287 11.15 -7.59 6.09
N SER A 288 12.04 -7.15 5.19
CA SER A 288 13.06 -7.99 4.54
C SER A 288 13.97 -8.78 5.51
N SER A 289 14.14 -8.30 6.75
CA SER A 289 14.98 -8.94 7.77
C SER A 289 14.24 -9.87 8.72
N ALA A 290 12.90 -9.83 8.77
CA ALA A 290 12.13 -10.57 9.76
C ALA A 290 12.15 -12.08 9.50
N ILE A 291 12.29 -12.84 10.58
CA ILE A 291 12.12 -14.30 10.60
C ILE A 291 10.83 -14.59 11.36
N LEU A 292 9.76 -14.92 10.64
CA LEU A 292 8.43 -14.95 11.24
C LEU A 292 8.14 -16.27 11.93
N ALA A 293 7.81 -16.16 13.20
CA ALA A 293 7.23 -17.17 14.06
C ALA A 293 5.87 -16.67 14.58
N TRP A 294 4.84 -16.81 13.75
CA TRP A 294 3.47 -16.42 14.07
C TRP A 294 2.66 -17.63 14.54
N ASN A 295 1.97 -17.48 15.67
CA ASN A 295 1.28 -18.58 16.33
C ASN A 295 -0.03 -18.12 17.00
N LYS A 296 -1.08 -18.95 16.90
CA LYS A 296 -2.38 -18.71 17.58
C LYS A 296 -2.97 -17.34 17.27
N ILE A 297 -3.10 -17.03 16.00
CA ILE A 297 -3.71 -15.79 15.53
C ILE A 297 -5.19 -16.07 15.25
N ASP A 298 -6.07 -15.39 16.00
CA ASP A 298 -7.52 -15.49 15.87
C ASP A 298 -8.06 -14.28 15.11
N ALA A 299 -8.19 -14.42 13.80
CA ALA A 299 -8.60 -13.37 12.87
C ALA A 299 -9.66 -13.92 11.91
N VAL A 300 -10.82 -14.29 12.46
CA VAL A 300 -11.87 -15.02 11.72
C VAL A 300 -12.36 -14.31 10.47
N ASN A 301 -12.32 -12.98 10.42
CA ASN A 301 -12.76 -12.17 9.29
C ASN A 301 -11.63 -11.74 8.34
N LEU A 302 -10.41 -12.26 8.51
CA LEU A 302 -9.28 -11.93 7.65
C LEU A 302 -9.57 -12.34 6.21
N LYS A 303 -9.40 -11.40 5.27
CA LYS A 303 -9.63 -11.60 3.83
C LYS A 303 -8.33 -11.53 3.03
N GLU A 304 -7.43 -10.65 3.43
CA GLU A 304 -6.20 -10.32 2.69
C GLU A 304 -4.99 -10.49 3.61
N LEU A 305 -3.95 -11.16 3.11
CA LEU A 305 -2.69 -11.36 3.80
C LEU A 305 -1.53 -11.09 2.83
N THR A 306 -0.73 -10.06 3.11
CA THR A 306 0.50 -9.78 2.37
C THR A 306 1.68 -9.88 3.34
N ILE A 307 2.63 -10.76 3.03
CA ILE A 307 3.84 -10.98 3.82
C ILE A 307 5.05 -10.91 2.88
N SER A 308 5.94 -9.96 3.13
CA SER A 308 7.26 -9.87 2.53
C SER A 308 8.30 -9.94 3.63
N CYS A 309 9.07 -11.04 3.73
CA CYS A 309 10.02 -11.20 4.82
C CYS A 309 11.28 -12.01 4.48
N GLY A 310 12.17 -12.13 5.47
CA GLY A 310 13.37 -12.96 5.41
C GLY A 310 13.03 -14.43 5.26
N ALA A 311 12.33 -15.00 6.24
CA ALA A 311 11.92 -16.40 6.23
C ALA A 311 10.64 -16.64 7.07
N LEU A 312 9.97 -17.77 6.83
CA LEU A 312 8.88 -18.29 7.65
C LEU A 312 9.37 -19.49 8.48
N GLU A 313 9.49 -19.32 9.80
CA GLU A 313 9.88 -20.39 10.73
C GLU A 313 8.68 -21.09 11.37
N GLN A 314 7.67 -20.34 11.81
CA GLN A 314 6.45 -20.90 12.40
C GLN A 314 5.25 -20.09 11.92
N PHE A 315 4.21 -20.78 11.46
CA PHE A 315 2.98 -20.14 10.98
C PHE A 315 1.72 -20.88 11.47
N GLN A 316 1.76 -21.38 12.71
CA GLN A 316 0.82 -22.39 13.19
C GLN A 316 -0.43 -21.80 13.89
N ASN A 317 -1.49 -22.59 13.97
CA ASN A 317 -2.72 -22.24 14.71
C ASN A 317 -3.37 -20.91 14.27
N PHE A 318 -3.34 -20.61 12.97
CA PHE A 318 -4.03 -19.48 12.37
C PHE A 318 -5.51 -19.79 12.15
N ASN A 319 -6.40 -19.09 12.84
CA ASN A 319 -7.84 -19.18 12.63
C ASN A 319 -8.30 -18.07 11.68
N THR A 320 -8.13 -18.30 10.38
CA THR A 320 -8.45 -17.38 9.28
C THR A 320 -9.29 -18.06 8.19
N PRO A 321 -10.49 -18.58 8.51
CA PRO A 321 -11.29 -19.38 7.58
C PRO A 321 -11.79 -18.61 6.33
N ASN A 322 -11.75 -17.28 6.36
CA ASN A 322 -12.29 -16.39 5.33
C ASN A 322 -11.23 -15.73 4.46
N ILE A 323 -9.96 -16.17 4.53
CA ILE A 323 -8.90 -15.60 3.69
C ILE A 323 -9.18 -15.91 2.21
N GLU A 324 -9.18 -14.88 1.38
CA GLU A 324 -9.47 -14.97 -0.07
C GLU A 324 -8.21 -14.69 -0.91
N PHE A 325 -7.34 -13.80 -0.44
CA PHE A 325 -6.12 -13.38 -1.10
C PHE A 325 -4.90 -13.56 -0.18
N ALA A 326 -3.83 -14.15 -0.72
CA ALA A 326 -2.55 -14.26 -0.02
C ALA A 326 -1.37 -13.96 -0.96
N GLU A 327 -0.49 -13.06 -0.55
CA GLU A 327 0.77 -12.75 -1.21
C GLU A 327 1.93 -13.00 -0.25
N LEU A 328 2.85 -13.87 -0.64
CA LEU A 328 4.02 -14.25 0.16
C LEU A 328 5.29 -14.02 -0.66
N ASN A 329 6.16 -13.13 -0.20
CA ASN A 329 7.46 -12.84 -0.78
C ASN A 329 8.56 -13.13 0.24
N LEU A 330 9.30 -14.23 0.04
CA LEU A 330 10.34 -14.64 0.99
C LEU A 330 11.71 -14.57 0.34
N SER A 331 12.63 -13.81 0.93
CA SER A 331 14.02 -13.74 0.44
C SER A 331 14.82 -15.00 0.78
N GLY A 332 14.44 -15.74 1.82
CA GLY A 332 14.99 -17.03 2.23
C GLY A 332 14.01 -18.17 2.00
N GLN A 333 14.53 -19.32 1.58
CA GLN A 333 13.72 -20.52 1.41
C GLN A 333 13.25 -21.05 2.78
N PRO A 334 11.93 -21.31 2.97
CA PRO A 334 11.44 -22.06 4.12
C PRO A 334 12.22 -23.36 4.35
N ILE A 335 12.70 -23.56 5.58
CA ILE A 335 13.43 -24.77 5.98
C ILE A 335 12.39 -25.88 6.19
N LEU A 336 12.10 -26.67 5.14
CA LEU A 336 11.06 -27.70 5.20
C LEU A 336 11.40 -28.91 6.10
N GLU A 337 12.68 -29.15 6.36
CA GLU A 337 13.14 -30.36 7.07
C GLU A 337 12.62 -30.47 8.50
N SER A 338 12.21 -29.36 9.12
CA SER A 338 11.62 -29.31 10.46
C SER A 338 10.16 -29.80 10.52
N TYR A 339 9.46 -29.95 9.39
CA TYR A 339 8.00 -30.20 9.37
C TYR A 339 7.57 -31.65 9.17
N LYS A 340 8.50 -32.63 9.14
CA LYS A 340 8.15 -34.03 8.79
C LYS A 340 7.11 -34.69 9.70
N ASP A 341 6.92 -34.18 10.93
CA ASP A 341 6.03 -34.75 11.94
C ASP A 341 4.83 -33.85 12.30
N TYR A 342 4.67 -32.68 11.67
CA TYR A 342 3.64 -31.70 12.04
C TYR A 342 2.65 -31.44 10.90
N GLU A 343 1.42 -31.05 11.25
CA GLU A 343 0.47 -30.47 10.30
C GLU A 343 1.14 -29.30 9.57
N SER A 344 0.86 -29.13 8.26
CA SER A 344 1.56 -28.12 7.46
C SER A 344 1.44 -26.76 8.13
N PRO A 345 2.56 -26.04 8.32
CA PRO A 345 2.55 -24.75 9.02
C PRO A 345 1.66 -23.75 8.29
N CYS A 346 1.30 -23.96 7.03
CA CYS A 346 0.53 -22.99 6.25
C CYS A 346 -0.93 -23.40 6.03
N ASN A 347 -1.50 -24.28 6.87
CA ASN A 347 -2.91 -24.72 6.76
C ASN A 347 -3.92 -23.56 6.73
N ALA A 348 -3.55 -22.40 7.28
CA ALA A 348 -4.32 -21.16 7.20
C ALA A 348 -4.68 -20.77 5.75
N LEU A 349 -3.81 -21.12 4.80
CA LEU A 349 -3.91 -20.73 3.40
C LEU A 349 -4.79 -21.68 2.57
N GLU A 350 -5.31 -22.77 3.13
CA GLU A 350 -6.10 -23.77 2.38
C GLU A 350 -7.40 -23.21 1.77
N ASN A 351 -7.89 -22.08 2.30
CA ASN A 351 -9.11 -21.43 1.84
C ASN A 351 -8.89 -20.31 0.81
N VAL A 352 -7.63 -19.96 0.51
CA VAL A 352 -7.27 -18.88 -0.41
C VAL A 352 -7.78 -19.17 -1.82
N ARG A 353 -8.26 -18.12 -2.51
CA ARG A 353 -8.67 -18.16 -3.92
C ARG A 353 -7.56 -17.68 -4.85
N ILE A 354 -6.89 -16.59 -4.47
CA ILE A 354 -5.81 -15.97 -5.25
C ILE A 354 -4.54 -16.01 -4.41
N MET A 355 -3.50 -16.66 -4.94
CA MET A 355 -2.21 -16.77 -4.27
C MET A 355 -1.07 -16.27 -5.16
N ILE A 356 -0.25 -15.38 -4.61
CA ILE A 356 0.98 -14.89 -5.24
C ILE A 356 2.15 -15.34 -4.37
N LEU A 357 3.10 -16.08 -4.96
CA LEU A 357 4.27 -16.58 -4.26
C LEU A 357 5.53 -16.11 -4.98
N THR A 358 6.39 -15.41 -4.26
CA THR A 358 7.71 -14.97 -4.74
C THR A 358 8.78 -15.73 -3.96
N SER A 359 9.63 -16.49 -4.69
CA SER A 359 10.74 -17.28 -4.13
C SER A 359 10.38 -18.32 -3.04
N CYS A 360 9.10 -18.71 -2.91
CA CYS A 360 8.62 -19.56 -1.80
C CYS A 360 7.62 -20.68 -2.18
N ILE A 361 7.73 -21.23 -3.39
CA ILE A 361 6.81 -22.26 -3.92
C ILE A 361 6.60 -23.47 -2.98
N GLN A 362 7.61 -23.84 -2.20
CA GLN A 362 7.58 -24.98 -1.29
C GLN A 362 6.51 -24.90 -0.20
N ILE A 363 5.96 -23.71 0.06
CA ILE A 363 4.81 -23.51 0.96
C ILE A 363 3.59 -24.31 0.49
N LEU A 364 3.48 -24.59 -0.81
CA LEU A 364 2.39 -25.38 -1.39
C LEU A 364 2.45 -26.88 -1.01
N GLU A 365 3.54 -27.35 -0.39
CA GLU A 365 3.65 -28.76 -0.01
C GLU A 365 2.74 -29.11 1.17
N GLY A 366 1.91 -30.13 0.96
CA GLY A 366 1.00 -30.63 1.99
C GLY A 366 -0.27 -29.80 2.20
N LEU A 367 -0.44 -28.67 1.50
CA LEU A 367 -1.67 -27.88 1.54
C LEU A 367 -2.77 -28.48 0.66
N ASN A 368 -4.00 -28.46 1.18
CA ASN A 368 -5.19 -28.85 0.43
C ASN A 368 -5.93 -27.63 -0.14
N LEU A 369 -5.41 -27.10 -1.26
CA LEU A 369 -5.86 -25.84 -1.89
C LEU A 369 -7.13 -26.03 -2.74
N THR A 370 -8.23 -26.45 -2.11
CA THR A 370 -9.49 -26.80 -2.80
C THR A 370 -10.26 -25.61 -3.38
N LYS A 371 -9.92 -24.38 -2.97
CA LYS A 371 -10.57 -23.15 -3.40
C LYS A 371 -9.70 -22.26 -4.30
N LEU A 372 -8.43 -22.63 -4.49
CA LEU A 372 -7.47 -21.82 -5.24
C LEU A 372 -7.82 -21.81 -6.73
N ASP A 373 -8.27 -20.66 -7.23
CA ASP A 373 -8.65 -20.45 -8.63
C ASP A 373 -7.54 -19.75 -9.44
N GLN A 374 -6.67 -18.97 -8.78
CA GLN A 374 -5.54 -18.27 -9.40
C GLN A 374 -4.24 -18.45 -8.61
N LEU A 375 -3.17 -18.84 -9.30
CA LEU A 375 -1.84 -18.98 -8.74
C LEU A 375 -0.82 -18.21 -9.57
N SER A 376 -0.08 -17.31 -8.94
CA SER A 376 1.07 -16.62 -9.53
C SER A 376 2.35 -17.04 -8.82
N LEU A 377 3.32 -17.51 -9.59
CA LEU A 377 4.65 -17.88 -9.11
C LEU A 377 5.67 -16.92 -9.71
N GLN A 378 6.37 -16.19 -8.86
CA GLN A 378 7.34 -15.18 -9.24
C GLN A 378 8.76 -15.56 -8.78
N ASP A 379 9.74 -15.10 -9.56
CA ASP A 379 11.18 -15.25 -9.33
C ASP A 379 11.69 -16.69 -9.31
N GLU A 380 12.99 -16.83 -9.08
CA GLU A 380 13.69 -18.11 -9.03
C GLU A 380 13.24 -18.97 -7.84
N PHE A 381 12.70 -20.15 -8.14
CA PHE A 381 12.52 -21.21 -7.14
C PHE A 381 13.31 -22.46 -7.54
N TYR A 382 14.13 -22.95 -6.60
CA TYR A 382 14.92 -24.17 -6.78
C TYR A 382 14.15 -25.43 -6.38
N HIS A 383 12.99 -25.26 -5.74
CA HIS A 383 12.25 -26.36 -5.14
C HIS A 383 11.33 -27.05 -6.15
N ARG A 384 11.44 -28.37 -6.22
CA ARG A 384 10.54 -29.20 -7.02
C ARG A 384 9.41 -29.71 -6.13
N LEU A 385 8.20 -29.22 -6.35
CA LEU A 385 7.02 -29.68 -5.63
C LEU A 385 6.84 -31.21 -5.73
N THR A 386 6.51 -31.84 -4.60
CA THR A 386 6.12 -33.26 -4.60
C THR A 386 4.80 -33.49 -5.36
N THR A 387 4.59 -34.71 -5.88
CA THR A 387 3.40 -35.11 -6.65
C THR A 387 2.09 -35.14 -5.86
N LYS A 388 2.09 -34.69 -4.59
CA LYS A 388 0.92 -34.74 -3.71
C LYS A 388 0.08 -33.47 -3.76
N THR A 389 0.64 -32.33 -4.18
CA THR A 389 -0.10 -31.07 -4.22
C THR A 389 -1.09 -31.08 -5.39
N LYS A 390 -2.37 -30.85 -5.09
CA LYS A 390 -3.48 -30.87 -6.06
C LYS A 390 -4.18 -29.52 -6.09
N PHE A 391 -4.62 -29.13 -7.28
CA PHE A 391 -5.32 -27.88 -7.52
C PHE A 391 -6.65 -28.14 -8.25
N PRO A 392 -7.66 -28.69 -7.56
CA PRO A 392 -8.85 -29.24 -8.21
C PRO A 392 -9.70 -28.21 -8.98
N VAL A 393 -9.58 -26.92 -8.63
CA VAL A 393 -10.37 -25.81 -9.20
C VAL A 393 -9.51 -24.69 -9.79
N LEU A 394 -8.19 -24.88 -9.92
CA LEU A 394 -7.30 -23.85 -10.44
C LEU A 394 -7.60 -23.59 -11.91
N GLN A 395 -7.87 -22.33 -12.25
CA GLN A 395 -8.25 -21.86 -13.59
C GLN A 395 -7.14 -21.07 -14.27
N SER A 396 -6.32 -20.35 -13.50
CA SER A 396 -5.23 -19.51 -14.02
C SER A 396 -3.91 -19.78 -13.32
N LEU A 397 -2.85 -19.96 -14.12
CA LEU A 397 -1.47 -20.10 -13.66
C LEU A 397 -0.61 -19.03 -14.33
N ASN A 398 0.06 -18.21 -13.51
CA ASN A 398 1.04 -17.24 -13.96
C ASN A 398 2.45 -17.62 -13.48
N LEU A 399 3.42 -17.63 -14.38
CA LEU A 399 4.83 -17.91 -14.11
C LEU A 399 5.65 -16.69 -14.55
N CYS A 400 6.20 -15.94 -13.61
CA CYS A 400 6.94 -14.70 -13.90
C CYS A 400 8.40 -14.80 -13.46
N HIS A 401 9.30 -14.32 -14.31
CA HIS A 401 10.71 -14.05 -13.98
C HIS A 401 11.47 -15.22 -13.36
N ASN A 402 11.09 -16.44 -13.75
CA ASN A 402 11.76 -17.63 -13.27
C ASN A 402 12.70 -18.17 -14.34
N ASP A 403 14.00 -17.95 -14.15
CA ASP A 403 15.03 -18.44 -15.07
C ASP A 403 15.44 -19.90 -14.79
N LEU A 404 14.84 -20.57 -13.81
CA LEU A 404 15.12 -21.99 -13.53
C LEU A 404 14.15 -22.93 -14.26
N ILE A 405 12.97 -22.44 -14.65
CA ILE A 405 12.00 -23.23 -15.39
C ILE A 405 12.37 -23.32 -16.87
N GLN A 406 12.46 -24.55 -17.36
CA GLN A 406 12.64 -24.83 -18.79
C GLN A 406 11.33 -25.14 -19.51
N GLN A 407 10.30 -25.49 -18.74
CA GLN A 407 8.96 -25.83 -19.19
C GLN A 407 7.96 -25.57 -18.06
N VAL A 408 6.67 -25.53 -18.37
CA VAL A 408 5.62 -25.35 -17.36
C VAL A 408 5.67 -26.52 -16.37
N PRO A 409 5.70 -26.32 -15.05
CA PRO A 409 5.61 -27.42 -14.10
C PRO A 409 4.34 -28.24 -14.32
N SER A 410 4.36 -29.55 -14.07
CA SER A 410 3.17 -30.41 -14.22
C SER A 410 2.44 -30.55 -12.88
N PHE A 411 1.32 -29.85 -12.73
CA PHE A 411 0.43 -29.88 -11.57
C PHE A 411 -0.79 -30.75 -11.83
N GLU A 412 -1.38 -31.32 -10.78
CA GLU A 412 -2.72 -31.93 -10.88
C GLU A 412 -3.78 -30.80 -10.83
N ALA A 413 -3.98 -30.15 -11.98
CA ALA A 413 -4.90 -29.01 -12.15
C ALA A 413 -5.87 -29.26 -13.33
N PRO A 414 -6.89 -30.12 -13.16
CA PRO A 414 -7.75 -30.57 -14.26
C PRO A 414 -8.64 -29.47 -14.86
N GLN A 415 -8.82 -28.35 -14.16
CA GLN A 415 -9.64 -27.21 -14.59
C GLN A 415 -8.82 -26.03 -15.11
N LEU A 416 -7.51 -26.20 -15.32
CA LEU A 416 -6.63 -25.11 -15.73
C LEU A 416 -6.95 -24.65 -17.16
N GLU A 417 -7.46 -23.43 -17.30
CA GLU A 417 -7.90 -22.87 -18.59
C GLU A 417 -6.91 -21.84 -19.15
N MET A 418 -6.09 -21.22 -18.30
CA MET A 418 -5.14 -20.17 -18.67
C MET A 418 -3.75 -20.40 -18.08
N ILE A 419 -2.73 -20.30 -18.94
CA ILE A 419 -1.32 -20.26 -18.54
C ILE A 419 -0.69 -19.01 -19.14
N THR A 420 0.01 -18.25 -18.29
CA THR A 420 0.84 -17.13 -18.70
C THR A 420 2.27 -17.36 -18.21
N VAL A 421 3.26 -17.19 -19.08
CA VAL A 421 4.68 -17.25 -18.75
C VAL A 421 5.33 -15.95 -19.19
N ILE A 422 5.96 -15.22 -18.28
CA ILE A 422 6.53 -13.89 -18.54
C ILE A 422 7.97 -13.83 -18.08
N GLY A 423 8.88 -13.44 -18.97
CA GLY A 423 10.25 -13.09 -18.60
C GLY A 423 11.08 -14.25 -18.04
N SER A 424 10.80 -15.49 -18.47
CA SER A 424 11.57 -16.68 -18.12
C SER A 424 12.54 -17.04 -19.24
N PHE A 425 13.78 -16.59 -19.15
CA PHE A 425 14.75 -16.68 -20.25
C PHE A 425 15.25 -18.10 -20.53
N ASN A 426 15.10 -19.03 -19.59
CA ASN A 426 15.42 -20.44 -19.82
C ASN A 426 14.20 -21.27 -20.21
N PHE A 427 13.02 -20.66 -20.35
CA PHE A 427 11.81 -21.35 -20.80
C PHE A 427 11.90 -21.67 -22.30
N ILE A 428 12.15 -22.94 -22.61
CA ILE A 428 12.51 -23.41 -23.96
C ILE A 428 11.50 -24.39 -24.56
N SER A 429 10.50 -24.83 -23.80
CA SER A 429 9.56 -25.87 -24.25
C SER A 429 8.15 -25.71 -23.67
N ILE A 430 7.15 -25.98 -24.51
CA ILE A 430 5.74 -26.12 -24.13
C ILE A 430 5.19 -27.53 -24.37
N ASN A 431 6.05 -28.49 -24.73
CA ASN A 431 5.63 -29.81 -25.23
C ASN A 431 4.86 -30.65 -24.20
N ASN A 432 5.04 -30.37 -22.91
CA ASN A 432 4.36 -31.09 -21.83
C ASN A 432 2.95 -30.55 -21.52
N ILE A 433 2.61 -29.35 -22.01
CA ILE A 433 1.35 -28.69 -21.67
C ILE A 433 0.11 -29.46 -22.15
N PRO A 434 0.00 -29.97 -23.39
CA PRO A 434 -1.24 -30.61 -23.83
C PRO A 434 -1.60 -31.88 -23.05
N GLU A 435 -0.58 -32.63 -22.63
CA GLU A 435 -0.77 -33.84 -21.80
C GLU A 435 -1.09 -33.47 -20.35
N ALA A 436 -0.38 -32.47 -19.79
CA ALA A 436 -0.56 -32.06 -18.39
C ALA A 436 -1.87 -31.28 -18.16
N TYR A 437 -2.31 -30.50 -19.15
CA TYR A 437 -3.41 -29.54 -19.05
C TYR A 437 -4.37 -29.65 -20.23
N PRO A 438 -5.11 -30.77 -20.34
CA PRO A 438 -5.99 -31.02 -21.48
C PRO A 438 -7.15 -30.01 -21.60
N SER A 439 -7.49 -29.27 -20.54
CA SER A 439 -8.55 -28.26 -20.51
C SER A 439 -8.10 -26.85 -20.92
N LEU A 440 -6.81 -26.66 -21.21
CA LEU A 440 -6.23 -25.34 -21.50
C LEU A 440 -6.86 -24.69 -22.74
N LYS A 441 -7.29 -23.43 -22.59
CA LYS A 441 -7.88 -22.59 -23.65
C LYS A 441 -6.98 -21.42 -24.04
N HIS A 442 -6.21 -20.86 -23.10
CA HIS A 442 -5.39 -19.69 -23.33
C HIS A 442 -3.94 -19.94 -22.90
N LEU A 443 -3.01 -19.72 -23.82
CA LEU A 443 -1.58 -19.79 -23.55
C LEU A 443 -0.90 -18.50 -24.01
N LYS A 444 -0.29 -17.78 -23.06
CA LYS A 444 0.53 -16.61 -23.33
C LYS A 444 1.97 -16.87 -22.90
N ILE A 445 2.91 -16.69 -23.84
CA ILE A 445 4.35 -16.76 -23.59
C ILE A 445 4.93 -15.40 -23.96
N ASP A 446 5.45 -14.68 -22.99
CA ASP A 446 5.97 -13.32 -23.17
C ASP A 446 7.42 -13.25 -22.70
N ASN A 447 8.29 -12.69 -23.52
CA ASN A 447 9.69 -12.44 -23.19
C ASN A 447 10.43 -13.74 -22.73
N CYS A 448 10.28 -14.82 -23.49
CA CYS A 448 10.90 -16.12 -23.21
C CYS A 448 11.78 -16.60 -24.37
N ALA A 449 12.75 -17.48 -24.09
CA ALA A 449 13.65 -18.06 -25.10
C ALA A 449 13.07 -19.25 -25.89
N LEU A 450 11.74 -19.33 -25.98
CA LEU A 450 11.04 -20.38 -26.72
C LEU A 450 11.33 -20.22 -28.21
N SER A 451 12.14 -21.11 -28.77
CA SER A 451 12.59 -21.02 -30.17
C SER A 451 11.94 -22.04 -31.10
N THR A 452 11.40 -23.14 -30.56
CA THR A 452 10.90 -24.25 -31.37
C THR A 452 9.69 -24.89 -30.71
N ILE A 453 8.64 -25.09 -31.50
CA ILE A 453 7.44 -25.84 -31.16
C ILE A 453 7.25 -26.87 -32.28
N THR A 454 7.32 -28.16 -31.95
CA THR A 454 7.25 -29.20 -32.98
C THR A 454 6.42 -30.39 -32.53
N GLY A 455 5.52 -30.86 -33.41
CA GLY A 455 4.79 -32.11 -33.20
C GLY A 455 3.76 -32.06 -32.08
N ILE A 456 3.24 -30.87 -31.75
CA ILE A 456 2.26 -30.69 -30.67
C ILE A 456 0.83 -30.74 -31.20
N ASP A 457 -0.05 -31.44 -30.49
CA ASP A 457 -1.50 -31.41 -30.68
C ASP A 457 -2.18 -30.77 -29.46
N PHE A 458 -2.80 -29.60 -29.67
CA PHE A 458 -3.59 -28.91 -28.66
C PHE A 458 -5.08 -29.03 -29.00
N PRO A 459 -5.81 -29.98 -28.39
CA PRO A 459 -7.18 -30.24 -28.77
C PRO A 459 -8.13 -29.09 -28.38
N ASN A 460 -7.87 -28.36 -27.29
CA ASN A 460 -8.81 -27.38 -26.73
C ASN A 460 -8.31 -25.92 -26.73
N LEU A 461 -7.07 -25.67 -27.15
CA LEU A 461 -6.48 -24.33 -27.14
C LEU A 461 -7.24 -23.40 -28.10
N GLU A 462 -7.70 -22.26 -27.60
CA GLU A 462 -8.44 -21.24 -28.36
C GLU A 462 -7.59 -20.02 -28.70
N THR A 463 -6.65 -19.65 -27.81
CA THR A 463 -5.75 -18.51 -27.99
C THR A 463 -4.31 -18.93 -27.71
N LEU A 464 -3.41 -18.60 -28.64
CA LEU A 464 -1.97 -18.73 -28.48
C LEU A 464 -1.30 -17.40 -28.79
N ASP A 465 -0.61 -16.84 -27.80
CA ASP A 465 0.14 -15.59 -27.92
C ASP A 465 1.60 -15.83 -27.52
N ILE A 466 2.52 -15.58 -28.44
CA ILE A 466 3.95 -15.81 -28.27
C ILE A 466 4.72 -14.55 -28.64
N GLN A 467 5.31 -13.91 -27.64
CA GLN A 467 6.31 -12.89 -27.80
C GLN A 467 7.67 -13.45 -27.38
N SER A 468 8.55 -13.71 -28.35
CA SER A 468 9.84 -14.34 -28.10
C SER A 468 11.02 -13.41 -28.38
N ASP A 469 12.11 -13.58 -27.63
CA ASP A 469 13.38 -12.88 -27.86
C ASP A 469 14.27 -13.63 -28.88
N VAL A 470 13.84 -14.79 -29.37
CA VAL A 470 14.68 -15.65 -30.21
C VAL A 470 14.49 -15.35 -31.70
N PRO A 471 15.59 -15.10 -32.45
CA PRO A 471 15.54 -14.82 -33.88
C PRO A 471 14.95 -15.92 -34.78
N ASN A 472 15.07 -17.17 -34.35
CA ASN A 472 14.79 -18.33 -35.19
C ASN A 472 13.65 -19.14 -34.59
N PHE A 473 12.44 -18.59 -34.66
CA PHE A 473 11.26 -19.30 -34.16
C PHE A 473 10.75 -20.30 -35.19
N THR A 474 10.52 -21.54 -34.76
CA THR A 474 9.95 -22.57 -35.62
C THR A 474 8.70 -23.18 -34.99
N LEU A 475 7.64 -23.31 -35.79
CA LEU A 475 6.38 -23.96 -35.43
C LEU A 475 6.06 -24.99 -36.51
N THR A 476 6.40 -26.26 -36.28
CA THR A 476 6.29 -27.30 -37.32
C THR A 476 5.53 -28.53 -36.87
N ASN A 477 4.82 -29.17 -37.80
CA ASN A 477 4.04 -30.38 -37.56
C ASN A 477 3.06 -30.25 -36.37
N CYS A 478 2.50 -29.07 -36.15
CA CYS A 478 1.56 -28.83 -35.04
C CYS A 478 0.10 -28.87 -35.52
N HIS A 479 -0.78 -29.34 -34.65
CA HIS A 479 -2.23 -29.40 -34.88
C HIS A 479 -2.97 -28.64 -33.77
N PHE A 480 -3.82 -27.71 -34.17
CA PHE A 480 -4.59 -26.87 -33.24
C PHE A 480 -6.07 -26.91 -33.63
N ALA A 481 -6.78 -27.94 -33.17
CA ALA A 481 -8.14 -28.23 -33.62
C ALA A 481 -9.15 -27.10 -33.32
N ASN A 482 -8.94 -26.35 -32.23
CA ASN A 482 -9.87 -25.33 -31.72
C ASN A 482 -9.30 -23.90 -31.69
N LEU A 483 -8.09 -23.68 -32.19
CA LEU A 483 -7.42 -22.38 -32.10
C LEU A 483 -8.13 -21.35 -32.96
N LYS A 484 -8.55 -20.24 -32.34
CA LYS A 484 -9.27 -19.12 -32.95
C LYS A 484 -8.35 -17.95 -33.23
N GLN A 485 -7.34 -17.74 -32.37
CA GLN A 485 -6.39 -16.63 -32.48
C GLN A 485 -4.96 -17.12 -32.26
N LEU A 486 -4.06 -16.71 -33.16
CA LEU A 486 -2.63 -16.93 -33.06
C LEU A 486 -1.88 -15.61 -33.28
N THR A 487 -1.11 -15.19 -32.28
CA THR A 487 -0.17 -14.07 -32.37
C THR A 487 1.25 -14.57 -32.10
N ILE A 488 2.17 -14.25 -33.01
CA ILE A 488 3.60 -14.50 -32.84
C ILE A 488 4.35 -13.23 -33.23
N SER A 489 5.15 -12.71 -32.31
CA SER A 489 5.97 -11.52 -32.54
C SER A 489 7.32 -11.62 -31.83
N PRO A 490 8.35 -10.89 -32.28
CA PRO A 490 9.51 -10.62 -31.47
C PRO A 490 9.15 -9.63 -30.35
N LYS A 491 9.99 -9.55 -29.32
CA LYS A 491 9.88 -8.49 -28.32
C LYS A 491 10.27 -7.13 -28.89
N ALA A 492 9.40 -6.14 -28.66
CA ALA A 492 9.56 -4.77 -29.15
C ALA A 492 10.81 -4.02 -28.62
N ASN A 493 11.40 -4.48 -27.50
CA ASN A 493 12.35 -3.70 -26.70
C ASN A 493 13.82 -4.10 -26.82
N THR A 494 14.24 -4.91 -27.79
CA THR A 494 15.65 -5.32 -27.83
C THR A 494 16.61 -4.19 -28.25
N GLY A 495 16.13 -3.06 -28.77
CA GLY A 495 16.98 -1.93 -29.20
C GLY A 495 17.96 -2.27 -30.33
N ILE A 496 17.95 -3.52 -30.79
CA ILE A 496 18.77 -4.03 -31.88
C ILE A 496 18.01 -3.73 -33.16
N SER A 497 18.67 -2.98 -34.05
CA SER A 497 18.12 -2.64 -35.36
C SER A 497 17.73 -3.90 -36.12
N LEU A 498 16.45 -3.96 -36.57
CA LEU A 498 15.89 -5.02 -37.42
C LEU A 498 16.81 -5.36 -38.61
N ALA A 499 17.52 -4.37 -39.15
CA ALA A 499 18.43 -4.53 -40.28
C ALA A 499 19.61 -5.50 -40.02
N TYR A 500 19.96 -5.79 -38.77
CA TYR A 500 20.99 -6.79 -38.45
C TYR A 500 20.46 -8.23 -38.58
N TYR A 501 19.15 -8.42 -38.49
CA TYR A 501 18.51 -9.73 -38.38
C TYR A 501 18.06 -10.33 -39.72
N ASP A 502 17.93 -9.53 -40.78
CA ASP A 502 17.49 -9.94 -42.13
C ASP A 502 18.21 -11.18 -42.69
N HIS A 503 19.49 -11.38 -42.32
CA HIS A 503 20.30 -12.48 -42.83
C HIS A 503 20.36 -13.71 -41.90
N LEU A 504 20.02 -13.55 -40.63
CA LEU A 504 20.21 -14.59 -39.60
C LEU A 504 18.92 -15.25 -39.14
N MET A 505 17.77 -14.64 -39.42
CA MET A 505 16.47 -15.17 -39.03
C MET A 505 15.84 -16.01 -40.13
N LYS A 506 15.52 -17.26 -39.80
CA LYS A 506 14.75 -18.19 -40.64
C LYS A 506 13.66 -18.82 -39.80
N SER A 507 12.50 -18.19 -39.79
CA SER A 507 11.33 -18.75 -39.14
C SER A 507 10.62 -19.72 -40.09
N VAL A 508 10.09 -20.80 -39.52
CA VAL A 508 9.39 -21.86 -40.27
C VAL A 508 8.04 -22.10 -39.63
N PHE A 509 6.98 -22.00 -40.43
CA PHE A 509 5.60 -22.20 -39.99
C PHE A 509 4.93 -23.30 -40.81
N GLN A 510 4.66 -24.43 -40.17
CA GLN A 510 3.99 -25.61 -40.73
C GLN A 510 3.03 -26.18 -39.68
N PHE A 511 1.82 -25.67 -39.64
CA PHE A 511 0.80 -26.10 -38.70
C PHE A 511 -0.59 -26.10 -39.35
N THR A 512 -1.54 -26.76 -38.69
CA THR A 512 -2.95 -26.78 -39.12
C THR A 512 -3.83 -26.27 -38.00
N ALA A 513 -4.74 -25.35 -38.32
CA ALA A 513 -5.65 -24.74 -37.36
C ALA A 513 -6.99 -24.44 -38.05
N PRO A 514 -7.87 -25.45 -38.22
CA PRO A 514 -9.05 -25.32 -39.06
C PRO A 514 -10.08 -24.30 -38.57
N LYS A 515 -9.97 -23.86 -37.30
CA LYS A 515 -10.84 -22.85 -36.68
C LYS A 515 -10.17 -21.48 -36.50
N LEU A 516 -9.00 -21.27 -37.10
CA LEU A 516 -8.25 -20.03 -36.95
C LEU A 516 -8.95 -18.90 -37.69
N ALA A 517 -9.39 -17.88 -36.95
CA ALA A 517 -10.05 -16.70 -37.48
C ALA A 517 -9.09 -15.50 -37.55
N HIS A 518 -8.15 -15.39 -36.61
CA HIS A 518 -7.19 -14.28 -36.52
C HIS A 518 -5.76 -14.83 -36.48
N LEU A 519 -4.94 -14.41 -37.44
CA LEU A 519 -3.53 -14.77 -37.51
C LEU A 519 -2.65 -13.52 -37.63
N MET A 520 -1.73 -13.36 -36.69
CA MET A 520 -0.74 -12.28 -36.67
C MET A 520 0.67 -12.86 -36.53
N LEU A 521 1.47 -12.74 -37.60
CA LEU A 521 2.89 -13.09 -37.63
C LEU A 521 3.67 -11.80 -37.86
N LEU A 522 4.08 -11.16 -36.75
CA LEU A 522 4.65 -9.81 -36.76
C LEU A 522 6.16 -9.87 -36.72
N ASP A 523 6.84 -9.13 -37.59
CA ASP A 523 8.30 -8.95 -37.59
C ASP A 523 9.11 -10.28 -37.59
N MET A 524 8.55 -11.32 -38.22
CA MET A 524 9.18 -12.64 -38.38
C MET A 524 9.65 -12.85 -39.82
N PHE A 525 10.92 -13.21 -40.05
CA PHE A 525 11.42 -13.53 -41.39
C PHE A 525 11.02 -14.95 -41.82
N ILE A 526 10.03 -15.07 -42.71
CA ILE A 526 9.43 -16.35 -43.15
C ILE A 526 9.95 -16.69 -44.55
N LYS A 527 10.97 -17.55 -44.61
CA LYS A 527 11.58 -17.97 -45.89
C LYS A 527 10.91 -19.17 -46.54
N THR A 528 10.18 -19.94 -45.74
CA THR A 528 9.42 -21.07 -46.25
C THR A 528 8.12 -20.59 -46.86
N PRO A 529 7.65 -21.18 -47.97
CA PRO A 529 6.34 -20.87 -48.51
C PRO A 529 5.26 -21.00 -47.44
N PHE A 530 4.48 -19.94 -47.25
CA PHE A 530 3.35 -19.90 -46.34
C PHE A 530 2.05 -20.03 -47.14
N SER A 531 1.13 -20.87 -46.69
CA SER A 531 -0.13 -21.13 -47.38
C SER A 531 -1.30 -21.09 -46.41
N THR A 532 -2.41 -20.51 -46.85
CA THR A 532 -3.66 -20.40 -46.06
C THR A 532 -4.60 -21.58 -46.20
N VAL A 533 -4.24 -22.62 -46.97
CA VAL A 533 -5.03 -23.87 -47.14
C VAL A 533 -5.47 -24.47 -45.79
N GLY A 534 -4.64 -24.35 -44.76
CA GLY A 534 -4.92 -24.90 -43.43
C GLY A 534 -5.89 -24.06 -42.56
N PHE A 535 -6.34 -22.91 -43.03
CA PHE A 535 -7.11 -21.92 -42.27
C PHE A 535 -8.40 -21.50 -43.01
N PRO A 536 -9.34 -22.43 -43.26
CA PRO A 536 -10.50 -22.19 -44.10
C PRO A 536 -11.48 -21.16 -43.53
N ILE A 537 -11.38 -20.82 -42.23
CA ILE A 537 -12.21 -19.81 -41.58
C ILE A 537 -11.49 -18.49 -41.26
N LEU A 538 -10.33 -18.24 -41.88
CA LEU A 538 -9.50 -17.08 -41.61
C LEU A 538 -10.18 -15.77 -42.06
N LYS A 539 -10.39 -14.87 -41.10
CA LYS A 539 -10.99 -13.55 -41.31
C LYS A 539 -9.95 -12.44 -41.38
N GLU A 540 -8.89 -12.56 -40.57
CA GLU A 540 -7.86 -11.54 -40.46
C GLU A 540 -6.47 -12.19 -40.56
N LEU A 541 -5.67 -11.68 -41.49
CA LEU A 541 -4.28 -12.08 -41.69
C LEU A 541 -3.38 -10.86 -41.65
N THR A 542 -2.48 -10.81 -40.68
CA THR A 542 -1.33 -9.91 -40.65
C THR A 542 -0.07 -10.75 -40.72
N ILE A 543 0.72 -10.59 -41.78
CA ILE A 543 1.96 -11.35 -41.97
C ILE A 543 3.05 -10.44 -42.53
N PHE A 544 4.13 -10.28 -41.77
CA PHE A 544 5.26 -9.44 -42.13
C PHE A 544 6.45 -10.32 -42.56
N HIS A 545 7.33 -9.75 -43.40
CA HIS A 545 8.58 -10.35 -43.89
C HIS A 545 8.49 -11.81 -44.40
N VAL A 546 7.45 -12.14 -45.19
CA VAL A 546 7.31 -13.43 -45.88
C VAL A 546 7.86 -13.39 -47.30
N GLU A 547 8.65 -14.41 -47.69
CA GLU A 547 9.25 -14.52 -49.04
C GLU A 547 8.25 -15.05 -50.07
N GLN A 548 7.40 -16.02 -49.69
CA GLN A 548 6.41 -16.61 -50.58
C GLN A 548 5.09 -16.86 -49.85
N LEU A 549 3.99 -16.33 -50.37
CA LEU A 549 2.66 -16.41 -49.78
C LEU A 549 1.63 -16.93 -50.80
N GLU A 550 0.89 -17.96 -50.41
CA GLU A 550 -0.27 -18.50 -51.12
C GLU A 550 -1.55 -18.22 -50.32
N LEU A 551 -2.40 -17.36 -50.87
CA LEU A 551 -3.75 -17.09 -50.40
C LEU A 551 -4.72 -17.91 -51.24
N VAL A 552 -5.39 -18.89 -50.64
CA VAL A 552 -6.46 -19.63 -51.34
C VAL A 552 -7.74 -18.79 -51.43
N ASP A 553 -8.64 -19.18 -52.33
CA ASP A 553 -9.97 -18.58 -52.42
C ASP A 553 -10.64 -18.53 -51.03
N SER A 554 -11.13 -17.34 -50.65
CA SER A 554 -11.76 -17.14 -49.34
C SER A 554 -12.89 -16.12 -49.45
N GLU A 555 -14.12 -16.57 -49.15
CA GLU A 555 -15.30 -15.72 -49.09
C GLU A 555 -15.44 -14.96 -47.77
N ILE A 556 -14.48 -15.05 -46.86
CA ILE A 556 -14.64 -14.53 -45.48
C ILE A 556 -13.45 -13.72 -44.99
N LEU A 557 -12.35 -13.67 -45.76
CA LEU A 557 -11.18 -12.88 -45.40
C LEU A 557 -11.57 -11.39 -45.53
N GLU A 558 -11.58 -10.69 -44.41
CA GLU A 558 -12.01 -9.29 -44.28
C GLU A 558 -10.80 -8.35 -44.20
N VAL A 559 -9.71 -8.76 -43.53
CA VAL A 559 -8.49 -7.95 -43.34
C VAL A 559 -7.25 -8.70 -43.79
N LEU A 560 -6.45 -8.06 -44.63
CA LEU A 560 -5.15 -8.55 -45.10
C LEU A 560 -4.09 -7.45 -44.99
N ASP A 561 -3.19 -7.58 -44.02
CA ASP A 561 -2.06 -6.68 -43.84
C ASP A 561 -0.73 -7.33 -44.23
N LEU A 562 -0.17 -6.83 -45.31
CA LEU A 562 1.13 -7.19 -45.88
C LEU A 562 2.10 -6.00 -45.91
N SER A 563 1.79 -4.90 -45.21
CA SER A 563 2.46 -3.60 -45.36
C SER A 563 3.96 -3.58 -45.07
N LYS A 564 4.46 -4.55 -44.32
CA LYS A 564 5.87 -4.69 -43.94
C LYS A 564 6.65 -5.70 -44.78
N ASN A 565 6.09 -6.17 -45.90
CA ASN A 565 6.81 -7.03 -46.82
C ASN A 565 7.53 -6.19 -47.89
N GLU A 566 8.87 -6.17 -47.85
CA GLU A 566 9.71 -5.42 -48.80
C GLU A 566 10.24 -6.27 -49.96
N GLY A 567 10.20 -7.61 -49.82
CA GLY A 567 10.84 -8.56 -50.75
C GLY A 567 10.02 -9.83 -50.97
N LEU A 568 8.69 -9.71 -51.05
CA LEU A 568 7.80 -10.82 -51.35
C LEU A 568 8.07 -11.33 -52.78
N GLU A 569 8.80 -12.44 -52.92
CA GLU A 569 9.23 -13.01 -54.20
C GLU A 569 8.05 -13.55 -55.02
N LYS A 570 7.09 -14.16 -54.32
CA LYS A 570 5.90 -14.75 -54.92
C LYS A 570 4.68 -14.51 -54.04
N LEU A 571 3.66 -13.91 -54.64
CA LEU A 571 2.33 -13.77 -54.07
C LEU A 571 1.33 -14.46 -54.99
N ASP A 572 0.77 -15.57 -54.56
CA ASP A 572 -0.32 -16.26 -55.25
C ASP A 572 -1.63 -15.91 -54.52
N MET A 573 -2.57 -15.29 -55.23
CA MET A 573 -3.83 -14.85 -54.64
C MET A 573 -5.02 -15.46 -55.35
N GLY A 574 -5.79 -16.22 -54.60
CA GLY A 574 -7.13 -16.64 -54.96
C GLY A 574 -8.13 -15.48 -54.96
N ILE A 575 -9.40 -15.85 -55.09
CA ILE A 575 -10.54 -14.93 -55.16
C ILE A 575 -10.95 -14.55 -53.72
N LEU A 576 -10.85 -13.25 -53.39
CA LEU A 576 -11.12 -12.68 -52.07
C LEU A 576 -12.24 -11.62 -52.16
N PRO A 577 -13.52 -12.02 -52.41
CA PRO A 577 -14.58 -11.08 -52.79
C PRO A 577 -15.04 -10.17 -51.64
N ASN A 578 -14.75 -10.54 -50.39
CA ASN A 578 -15.19 -9.83 -49.18
C ASN A 578 -14.05 -9.12 -48.43
N LEU A 579 -12.91 -8.90 -49.10
CA LEU A 579 -11.79 -8.16 -48.52
C LEU A 579 -12.16 -6.68 -48.32
N ILE A 580 -12.17 -6.23 -47.06
CA ILE A 580 -12.56 -4.87 -46.65
C ILE A 580 -11.33 -3.99 -46.51
N GLU A 581 -10.32 -4.48 -45.80
CA GLU A 581 -9.07 -3.77 -45.55
C GLU A 581 -7.90 -4.53 -46.17
N PHE A 582 -7.15 -3.84 -47.02
CA PHE A 582 -5.95 -4.37 -47.65
C PHE A 582 -4.80 -3.38 -47.51
N TYR A 583 -3.73 -3.83 -46.86
CA TYR A 583 -2.50 -3.08 -46.72
C TYR A 583 -1.42 -3.77 -47.58
N PRO A 584 -1.15 -3.29 -48.80
CA PRO A 584 -0.28 -3.98 -49.76
C PRO A 584 1.19 -4.01 -49.32
N PRO A 585 1.99 -4.98 -49.82
CA PRO A 585 3.44 -4.94 -49.67
C PRO A 585 4.03 -3.70 -50.34
N ARG A 586 5.16 -3.20 -49.84
CA ARG A 586 5.80 -1.95 -50.33
C ARG A 586 6.17 -2.02 -51.82
N SER A 587 6.47 -3.22 -52.31
CA SER A 587 6.96 -3.52 -53.65
C SER A 587 6.04 -4.50 -54.38
N ILE A 588 4.80 -4.09 -54.65
CA ILE A 588 3.85 -4.90 -55.43
C ILE A 588 3.98 -4.60 -56.94
N ASP A 589 4.09 -5.64 -57.77
CA ASP A 589 4.15 -5.47 -59.23
C ASP A 589 2.80 -4.97 -59.80
N SER A 590 2.84 -4.31 -60.96
CA SER A 590 1.66 -3.73 -61.60
C SER A 590 0.61 -4.77 -62.03
N PHE A 591 1.00 -6.02 -62.28
CA PHE A 591 0.06 -7.07 -62.66
C PHE A 591 -0.79 -7.49 -61.45
N THR A 592 -0.15 -7.65 -60.29
CA THR A 592 -0.79 -7.95 -59.01
C THR A 592 -1.71 -6.80 -58.57
N LYS A 593 -1.31 -5.53 -58.77
CA LYS A 593 -2.20 -4.36 -58.55
C LYS A 593 -3.48 -4.42 -59.39
N ASN A 594 -3.35 -4.81 -60.65
CA ASN A 594 -4.47 -4.91 -61.59
C ASN A 594 -5.41 -6.06 -61.25
N ALA A 595 -4.87 -7.22 -60.86
CA ALA A 595 -5.64 -8.39 -60.48
C ALA A 595 -6.55 -8.13 -59.26
N LEU A 596 -6.09 -7.33 -58.30
CA LEU A 596 -6.86 -6.93 -57.12
C LEU A 596 -7.86 -5.79 -57.37
N GLY A 597 -7.92 -5.22 -58.58
CA GLY A 597 -8.82 -4.11 -58.90
C GLY A 597 -8.51 -2.80 -58.15
N LEU A 598 -7.32 -2.69 -57.53
CA LEU A 598 -6.94 -1.56 -56.67
C LEU A 598 -6.86 -0.24 -57.44
N GLU A 599 -6.54 -0.26 -58.74
CA GLU A 599 -6.48 0.96 -59.57
C GLU A 599 -7.84 1.65 -59.76
N LYS A 600 -8.96 0.96 -59.53
CA LYS A 600 -10.31 1.50 -59.82
C LYS A 600 -11.06 2.02 -58.60
N ASN A 601 -10.71 1.58 -57.39
CA ASN A 601 -11.54 1.80 -56.20
C ASN A 601 -10.99 2.82 -55.19
N GLY A 602 -9.81 3.42 -55.40
CA GLY A 602 -9.27 4.44 -54.49
C GLY A 602 -9.06 3.97 -53.04
N MET A 603 -8.91 2.65 -52.84
CA MET A 603 -8.79 2.01 -51.51
C MET A 603 -7.39 2.09 -50.89
N GLU A 604 -6.43 2.81 -51.49
CA GLU A 604 -5.18 3.13 -50.79
C GLU A 604 -5.48 4.15 -49.68
N LYS A 605 -5.80 3.66 -48.47
CA LYS A 605 -5.62 4.48 -47.26
C LYS A 605 -4.12 4.70 -47.12
N GLY A 606 -3.67 5.93 -47.43
CA GLY A 606 -2.28 6.33 -47.28
C GLY A 606 -1.79 6.02 -45.87
N VAL A 607 -0.64 5.35 -45.78
CA VAL A 607 0.08 5.09 -44.53
C VAL A 607 0.66 6.42 -44.03
N GLU A 608 -0.16 7.28 -43.46
CA GLU A 608 0.28 8.39 -42.60
C GLU A 608 0.23 7.92 -41.15
N SER A 609 1.33 8.17 -40.43
CA SER A 609 1.73 7.60 -39.15
C SER A 609 0.82 7.97 -37.97
N SER A 610 -0.34 7.32 -37.85
CA SER A 610 -1.14 7.34 -36.62
C SER A 610 -1.33 5.94 -36.05
N ILE A 611 -0.23 5.31 -35.61
CA ILE A 611 -0.32 4.28 -34.57
C ILE A 611 -0.08 5.03 -33.27
N VAL A 612 -1.17 5.34 -32.57
CA VAL A 612 -1.13 5.77 -31.17
C VAL A 612 -0.88 4.51 -30.34
N ASP A 613 0.14 4.56 -29.48
CA ASP A 613 0.55 3.53 -28.53
C ASP A 613 -0.56 3.17 -27.51
N THR A 614 -1.64 2.52 -27.95
CA THR A 614 -2.69 1.99 -27.07
C THR A 614 -2.25 0.74 -26.30
N THR A 615 -1.12 0.14 -26.65
CA THR A 615 -0.53 -1.01 -25.94
C THR A 615 0.29 -0.62 -24.72
N SER A 616 0.83 0.61 -24.65
CA SER A 616 1.61 1.09 -23.49
C SER A 616 0.72 1.37 -22.28
N GLU A 617 -0.46 1.97 -22.49
CA GLU A 617 -1.35 2.41 -21.41
C GLU A 617 -2.07 1.22 -20.72
N LEU A 618 -2.25 0.11 -21.44
CA LEU A 618 -2.80 -1.14 -20.88
C LEU A 618 -1.73 -1.99 -20.19
N LEU A 619 -0.45 -1.90 -20.60
CA LEU A 619 0.66 -2.54 -19.90
C LEU A 619 1.03 -1.79 -18.61
N GLU A 620 0.97 -0.46 -18.58
CA GLU A 620 1.19 0.31 -17.34
C GLU A 620 0.10 0.05 -16.30
N GLN A 621 -1.16 -0.18 -16.70
CA GLN A 621 -2.24 -0.52 -15.76
C GLN A 621 -2.19 -1.98 -15.25
N LEU A 622 -1.44 -2.87 -15.92
CA LEU A 622 -1.23 -4.27 -15.51
C LEU A 622 0.09 -4.49 -14.76
N MET A 623 1.04 -3.55 -14.80
CA MET A 623 2.28 -3.60 -14.02
C MET A 623 2.25 -2.73 -12.74
N LEU A 624 1.17 -1.97 -12.52
CA LEU A 624 0.92 -1.17 -11.30
C LEU A 624 -0.10 -1.82 -10.34
N ARG A 625 -0.42 -3.09 -10.54
CA ARG A 625 -1.10 -4.00 -9.61
C ARG A 625 -0.30 -5.28 -9.53
#